data_AF-A0A814XJY1-F1
#
_entry.id   AF-A0A814XJY1-F1
#
_cell.length_a   1.000
_cell.length_b   1.000
_cell.length_c   1.000
_cell.angle_alpha   90.00
_cell.angle_beta   90.00
_cell.angle_gamma   90.00
#
_symmetry.space_group_name_H-M   'P 1'
#
loop_
_entity.id
_entity.type
_entity.pdbx_description
1 polymer ?
#
loop_
_entity_poly.entity_id
_entity_poly.type
_entity_poly.pdbx_seq_one_letter_code
_entity_poly.pdbx_strand_id
1 'polypeptide(L)'
;MSSNSFREALHAGITHNINDQSNIRAIIALHAGYNHSGSTAAYAYKYINRIFPLGPSHHFSLNTCVLTNHIYYETPLYNIKIDTQISIEFYRTQIFFQL
;
A
#
# COMPACT_ATOMS: atom_id res chain seq x y z
N MET A 1 6.73 17.73 -6.61
CA MET A 1 7.31 16.42 -7.03
C MET A 1 7.38 16.41 -8.55
N SER A 2 8.54 16.12 -9.14
CA SER A 2 8.61 15.98 -10.61
C SER A 2 7.87 14.71 -11.01
N SER A 3 7.13 14.75 -12.12
CA SER A 3 6.44 13.59 -12.69
C SER A 3 7.38 12.43 -13.04
N ASN A 4 8.68 12.69 -13.15
CA ASN A 4 9.69 11.73 -13.59
C ASN A 4 9.97 10.64 -12.54
N SER A 5 10.12 10.98 -11.26
CA SER A 5 10.57 10.00 -10.26
C SER A 5 9.53 8.93 -9.93
N PHE A 6 8.24 9.29 -9.97
CA PHE A 6 7.16 8.33 -9.83
C PHE A 6 7.11 7.34 -11.00
N ARG A 7 7.31 7.82 -12.22
CA ARG A 7 7.35 6.96 -13.41
C ARG A 7 8.58 6.06 -13.42
N GLU A 8 9.73 6.57 -13.03
CA GLU A 8 10.97 5.80 -12.90
C GLU A 8 10.82 4.65 -11.88
N ALA A 9 10.22 4.93 -10.72
CA ALA A 9 9.91 3.90 -9.74
C ALA A 9 9.02 2.78 -10.31
N LEU A 10 7.95 3.14 -11.04
CA LEU A 10 7.08 2.16 -11.69
C LEU A 10 7.79 1.34 -12.78
N HIS A 11 8.60 1.98 -13.62
CA HIS A 11 9.33 1.32 -14.71
C HIS A 11 10.32 0.26 -14.19
N ALA A 12 10.94 0.47 -13.03
CA ALA A 12 11.85 -0.50 -12.43
C ALA A 12 11.14 -1.83 -12.09
N GLY A 13 9.90 -1.79 -11.60
CA GLY A 13 9.14 -3.00 -11.25
C GLY A 13 8.59 -3.76 -12.45
N ILE A 14 8.15 -3.04 -13.50
CA ILE A 14 7.47 -3.61 -14.67
C ILE A 14 8.45 -4.33 -15.63
N THR A 15 9.70 -3.87 -15.71
CA THR A 15 10.68 -4.39 -16.68
C THR A 15 11.26 -5.75 -16.30
N HIS A 16 11.12 -6.18 -15.05
CA HIS A 16 11.53 -7.52 -14.63
C HIS A 16 10.41 -8.54 -14.83
N ASN A 17 10.53 -9.29 -15.93
CA ASN A 17 9.66 -10.41 -16.26
C ASN A 17 10.03 -11.64 -15.42
N ILE A 18 9.05 -12.17 -14.70
CA ILE A 18 9.21 -13.21 -13.69
C ILE A 18 8.11 -14.21 -13.94
N ASN A 19 8.49 -15.34 -14.51
CA ASN A 19 7.62 -16.49 -14.76
C ASN A 19 7.30 -17.28 -13.49
N ASP A 20 7.60 -16.73 -12.31
CA ASP A 20 7.44 -17.44 -11.05
C ASP A 20 6.12 -17.03 -10.41
N GLN A 21 5.08 -17.82 -10.69
CA GLN A 21 3.75 -17.74 -10.07
C GLN A 21 3.81 -18.28 -8.63
N SER A 22 4.72 -17.75 -7.82
CA SER A 22 4.76 -18.03 -6.40
C SER A 22 3.54 -17.38 -5.73
N ASN A 23 2.85 -18.14 -4.88
CA ASN A 23 1.67 -17.69 -4.14
C ASN A 23 2.08 -16.73 -3.01
N ILE A 24 2.48 -15.52 -3.38
CA ILE A 24 2.93 -14.48 -2.43
C ILE A 24 1.73 -13.97 -1.63
N ARG A 25 1.82 -14.09 -0.31
CA ARG A 25 0.78 -13.65 0.64
C ARG A 25 1.08 -12.32 1.33
N ALA A 26 2.36 -11.93 1.40
CA ALA A 26 2.80 -10.71 2.05
C ALA A 26 4.10 -10.19 1.40
N ILE A 27 4.29 -8.87 1.48
CA ILE A 27 5.54 -8.18 1.11
C ILE A 27 5.94 -7.21 2.21
N ILE A 28 7.23 -6.88 2.25
CA ILE A 28 7.76 -5.78 3.05
C ILE A 28 8.33 -4.77 2.07
N ALA A 29 7.83 -3.54 2.12
CA ALA A 29 8.23 -2.46 1.23
C ALA A 29 8.60 -1.21 2.02
N LEU A 30 9.56 -0.46 1.50
CA LEU A 30 10.00 0.81 2.05
C LEU A 30 8.98 1.92 1.74
N HIS A 31 8.81 2.86 2.67
CA HIS A 31 7.87 3.99 2.55
C HIS A 31 8.57 5.36 2.49
N ALA A 32 9.87 5.41 2.18
CA ALA A 32 10.57 6.67 1.92
C ALA A 32 10.13 7.27 0.58
N GLY A 33 10.53 8.52 0.32
CA GLY A 33 10.18 9.19 -0.94
C GLY A 33 10.65 8.40 -2.17
N TYR A 34 9.92 8.53 -3.30
CA TYR A 34 10.15 7.73 -4.51
C TYR A 34 11.59 7.76 -5.03
N ASN A 35 12.29 8.90 -4.92
CA ASN A 35 13.69 9.04 -5.33
C ASN A 35 14.64 8.10 -4.55
N HIS A 36 14.28 7.73 -3.33
CA HIS A 36 15.13 6.94 -2.44
C HIS A 36 14.75 5.45 -2.44
N SER A 37 13.45 5.14 -2.50
CA SER A 37 12.99 3.76 -2.33
C SER A 37 11.97 3.28 -3.36
N GLY A 38 11.59 4.11 -4.32
CA GLY A 38 10.54 3.78 -5.28
C GLY A 38 10.85 2.56 -6.13
N SER A 39 12.06 2.50 -6.70
CA SER A 39 12.51 1.36 -7.51
C SER A 39 12.53 0.06 -6.70
N THR A 40 13.06 0.08 -5.48
CA THR A 40 13.10 -1.07 -4.57
C THR A 40 11.68 -1.53 -4.18
N ALA A 41 10.79 -0.59 -3.84
CA ALA A 41 9.41 -0.92 -3.50
C ALA A 41 8.64 -1.53 -4.69
N ALA A 42 8.89 -1.06 -5.91
CA ALA A 42 8.23 -1.57 -7.12
C ALA A 42 8.52 -3.05 -7.38
N TYR A 43 9.69 -3.55 -6.99
CA TYR A 43 10.00 -4.98 -7.06
C TYR A 43 9.08 -5.83 -6.19
N ALA A 44 8.63 -5.31 -5.03
CA ALA A 44 7.75 -6.03 -4.14
C ALA A 44 6.28 -5.92 -4.57
N TYR A 45 5.83 -4.73 -4.96
CA TYR A 45 4.42 -4.50 -5.29
C TYR A 45 3.94 -5.18 -6.58
N LYS A 46 4.84 -5.52 -7.51
CA LYS A 46 4.46 -6.18 -8.78
C LYS A 46 3.76 -7.53 -8.64
N TYR A 47 3.84 -8.16 -7.46
CA TYR A 47 3.28 -9.49 -7.20
C TYR A 47 1.89 -9.48 -6.56
N ILE A 48 1.32 -8.30 -6.24
CA ILE A 48 0.07 -8.23 -5.46
C ILE A 48 -0.94 -7.30 -6.12
N ASN A 49 -2.18 -7.76 -6.21
CA ASN A 49 -3.31 -7.01 -6.78
C ASN A 49 -4.25 -6.41 -5.73
N ARG A 50 -4.35 -7.03 -4.55
CA ARG A 50 -5.17 -6.57 -3.42
C ARG A 50 -4.31 -6.57 -2.16
N ILE A 51 -4.23 -5.43 -1.50
CA ILE A 51 -3.35 -5.22 -0.36
C ILE A 51 -4.11 -4.78 0.89
N PHE A 52 -3.58 -5.18 2.05
CA PHE A 52 -3.89 -4.58 3.34
C PHE A 52 -2.65 -3.77 3.76
N PRO A 53 -2.61 -2.45 3.52
CA PRO A 53 -1.46 -1.65 3.91
C PRO A 53 -1.43 -1.52 5.44
N LEU A 54 -0.35 -2.03 6.06
CA LEU A 54 -0.09 -1.90 7.49
C LEU A 54 1.13 -1.01 7.66
N GLY A 55 0.92 0.21 8.17
CA GLY A 55 1.97 1.20 8.38
C GLY A 55 1.99 1.69 9.83
N PRO A 56 3.18 2.02 10.37
CA PRO A 56 3.26 2.65 11.68
C PRO A 56 2.67 4.07 11.64
N SER A 57 2.01 4.46 12.73
CA SER A 57 1.68 5.87 12.95
C SER A 57 2.91 6.60 13.48
N HIS A 58 3.37 7.61 12.74
CA HIS A 58 4.49 8.46 13.17
C HIS A 58 4.04 9.73 13.89
N HIS A 59 2.74 10.05 13.86
CA HIS A 59 2.20 11.29 14.43
C HIS A 59 1.44 11.06 15.74
N PHE A 60 0.75 9.92 15.87
CA PHE A 60 -0.06 9.59 17.04
C PHE A 60 0.40 8.28 17.66
N SER A 61 0.49 8.25 18.98
CA SER A 61 0.72 7.00 19.72
C SER A 61 -0.55 6.18 19.71
N LEU A 62 -0.51 5.02 19.06
CA LEU A 62 -1.62 4.08 18.98
C LEU A 62 -1.21 2.77 19.64
N ASN A 63 -2.08 2.23 20.51
CA ASN A 63 -1.93 0.90 21.10
C ASN A 63 -2.69 -0.18 20.30
N THR A 64 -3.29 0.22 19.18
CA THR A 64 -4.15 -0.60 18.33
C THR A 64 -4.01 -0.17 16.87
N CYS A 65 -4.56 -0.96 15.95
CA CYS A 65 -4.67 -0.61 14.55
C CYS A 65 -5.96 0.19 14.30
N VAL A 66 -5.86 1.14 13.38
CA VAL A 66 -6.96 2.03 13.06
C VAL A 66 -7.30 1.93 11.57
N LEU A 67 -8.59 1.92 11.28
CA LEU A 67 -9.20 1.91 9.97
C LEU A 67 -9.61 3.33 9.56
N THR A 68 -9.57 3.59 8.26
CA THR A 68 -10.11 4.83 7.69
C THR A 68 -11.64 4.76 7.57
N ASN A 69 -12.30 5.91 7.69
CA ASN A 69 -13.72 6.10 7.34
C ASN A 69 -13.98 6.51 5.88
N HIS A 70 -12.94 6.66 5.07
CA HIS A 70 -13.07 7.03 3.68
C HIS A 70 -13.44 5.85 2.79
N ILE A 71 -13.97 6.16 1.61
CA ILE A 71 -14.33 5.19 0.57
C ILE A 71 -13.31 5.16 -0.58
N TYR A 72 -12.43 6.16 -0.66
CA TYR A 72 -11.34 6.25 -1.63
C TYR A 72 -10.07 6.82 -0.98
N TYR A 73 -8.90 6.37 -1.47
CA TYR A 73 -7.62 7.07 -1.32
C TYR A 73 -7.28 7.79 -2.62
N GLU A 74 -7.03 9.10 -2.55
CA GLU A 74 -6.53 9.86 -3.69
C GLU A 74 -5.08 9.51 -3.99
N THR A 75 -4.74 9.33 -5.26
CA THR A 75 -3.36 9.18 -5.72
C THR A 75 -3.14 9.99 -6.99
N PRO A 76 -1.88 10.33 -7.34
CA PRO A 76 -1.59 11.07 -8.57
C PRO A 76 -2.01 10.36 -9.88
N LEU A 77 -2.26 9.05 -9.85
CA LEU A 77 -2.71 8.29 -11.03
C LEU A 77 -4.24 8.22 -11.13
N TYR A 78 -4.88 7.80 -10.04
CA TYR A 78 -6.32 7.65 -9.92
C TYR A 78 -6.70 7.39 -8.45
N ASN A 79 -7.98 7.55 -8.13
CA ASN A 79 -8.49 7.24 -6.80
C ASN A 79 -8.59 5.72 -6.59
N ILE A 80 -7.96 5.22 -5.53
CA ILE A 80 -8.02 3.80 -5.14
C ILE A 80 -9.26 3.59 -4.28
N LYS A 81 -10.16 2.71 -4.71
CA LYS A 81 -11.35 2.34 -3.93
C LYS A 81 -10.97 1.51 -2.72
N ILE A 82 -11.46 1.89 -1.54
CA ILE A 82 -11.29 1.12 -0.31
C ILE A 82 -12.33 0.00 -0.27
N ASP A 83 -11.91 -1.18 0.20
CA ASP A 83 -12.83 -2.27 0.48
C ASP A 83 -13.59 -1.99 1.79
N THR A 84 -14.72 -1.32 1.66
CA THR A 84 -15.54 -0.92 2.81
C THR A 84 -16.19 -2.12 3.50
N GLN A 85 -16.45 -3.22 2.79
CA GLN A 85 -17.02 -4.41 3.39
C GLN A 85 -16.05 -5.03 4.39
N ILE A 86 -14.79 -5.23 4.00
CA ILE A 86 -13.79 -5.76 4.94
C ILE A 86 -13.49 -4.77 6.06
N SER A 87 -13.47 -3.46 5.78
CA SER A 87 -13.30 -2.45 6.83
C SER A 87 -14.39 -2.56 7.91
N ILE A 88 -15.65 -2.76 7.50
CA ILE A 88 -16.77 -3.01 8.43
C ILE A 88 -16.57 -4.31 9.21
N GLU A 89 -16.12 -5.39 8.56
CA GLU A 89 -15.84 -6.66 9.23
C GLU A 89 -14.75 -6.50 10.30
N PHE A 90 -13.65 -5.80 9.99
CA PHE A 90 -12.59 -5.50 10.96
C PHE A 90 -13.05 -4.62 12.12
N TYR A 91 -13.84 -3.59 11.83
CA TYR A 91 -14.43 -2.75 12.88
C TYR A 91 -15.30 -3.56 13.85
N ARG A 92 -16.09 -4.51 13.33
CA ARG A 92 -16.95 -5.37 14.14
C ARG A 92 -16.19 -6.29 15.10
N THR A 93 -14.91 -6.58 14.85
CA THR A 93 -14.09 -7.37 15.77
C THR A 93 -13.83 -6.68 17.11
N GLN A 94 -14.05 -5.36 17.21
CA GLN A 94 -13.71 -4.52 18.37
C GLN A 94 -12.22 -4.50 18.72
N ILE A 95 -11.35 -5.03 17.85
CA ILE A 95 -9.89 -4.95 17.98
C ILE A 95 -9.39 -3.69 17.27
N PHE A 96 -10.03 -3.30 16.16
CA PHE A 96 -9.69 -2.11 15.38
C PHE A 96 -10.62 -0.95 15.69
N PHE A 97 -10.08 0.26 15.63
CA PHE A 97 -10.85 1.50 15.77
C PHE A 97 -10.95 2.23 14.44
N GLN A 98 -11.90 3.15 14.32
CA GLN A 98 -12.08 3.96 13.12
C GLN A 98 -11.78 5.42 13.43
N LEU A 99 -10.98 6.07 12.57
CA LEU A 99 -10.80 7.52 12.57
C LEU A 99 -11.72 8.15 11.53
#